data_AF-A0A922MII8-F1
#
_entry.id   AF-A0A922MII8-F1
#
_cell.length_a   1.000
_cell.length_b   1.000
_cell.length_c   1.000
_cell.angle_alpha   90.00
_cell.angle_beta   90.00
_cell.angle_gamma   90.00
#
_symmetry.space_group_name_H-M   'P 1'
#
loop_
_entity.id
_entity.type
_entity.pdbx_description
1 polymer ?
#
loop_
_entity_poly.entity_id
_entity_poly.type
_entity_poly.pdbx_seq_one_letter_code
_entity_poly.pdbx_strand_id
1 'polypeptide(L)'
;MEKVRGLLTEIKNKPAAVPPHTQKIDIAKYTHPLAERLEIVSADLRVLRDKEPPIQTPTAPSLDAELAVVEVKKALQKIEKGVADLGKAERPPQQEQGPKTFAQVASTPKTPIIPAKGPNHTLIVSSINPQHTGDNVIERIKDALDLKATGARVNAVRKARNQKVVLRCAS
;
A
#
# COMPACT_ATOMS: atom_id res chain seq x y z
N MET A 1 -16.05 -65.48 66.92
CA MET A 1 -14.76 -64.79 67.17
C MET A 1 -13.63 -65.26 66.25
N GLU A 2 -13.71 -66.41 65.57
CA GLU A 2 -12.65 -66.89 64.64
C GLU A 2 -12.57 -66.17 63.29
N LYS A 3 -13.70 -65.75 62.71
CA LYS A 3 -13.71 -65.07 61.40
C LYS A 3 -12.93 -63.74 61.40
N VAL A 4 -12.91 -63.03 62.53
CA VAL A 4 -12.20 -61.75 62.66
C VAL A 4 -10.69 -61.97 62.76
N ARG A 5 -10.24 -63.08 63.37
CA ARG A 5 -8.81 -63.42 63.46
C ARG A 5 -8.24 -63.81 62.09
N GLY A 6 -9.01 -64.55 61.28
CA GLY A 6 -8.60 -64.94 59.93
C GLY A 6 -8.33 -63.74 59.01
N LEU A 7 -9.20 -62.74 59.04
CA LEU A 7 -9.06 -61.52 58.23
C LEU A 7 -7.86 -60.66 58.65
N LEU A 8 -7.54 -60.61 59.94
CA LEU A 8 -6.36 -59.87 60.44
C LEU A 8 -5.03 -60.50 60.00
N THR A 9 -4.97 -61.83 59.91
CA THR A 9 -3.80 -62.53 59.37
C THR A 9 -3.61 -62.33 57.87
N GLU A 10 -4.71 -62.18 57.12
CA GLU A 10 -4.66 -61.96 55.66
C GLU A 10 -4.17 -60.56 55.30
N ILE A 11 -4.56 -59.54 56.07
CA ILE A 11 -4.08 -58.16 55.87
C ILE A 11 -2.60 -58.04 56.26
N LYS A 12 -2.15 -58.76 57.29
CA LYS A 12 -0.75 -58.70 57.76
C LYS A 12 0.26 -59.37 56.81
N ASN A 13 -0.20 -60.33 55.99
CA ASN A 13 0.65 -61.04 55.04
C ASN A 13 0.58 -60.50 53.59
N LYS A 14 -0.10 -59.38 53.35
CA LYS A 14 -0.12 -58.76 52.03
C LYS A 14 1.19 -57.99 51.80
N PRO A 15 2.07 -58.40 50.88
CA PRO A 15 3.30 -57.66 50.60
C PRO A 15 2.93 -56.26 50.09
N ALA A 16 3.55 -55.24 50.70
CA ALA A 16 3.36 -53.86 50.32
C ALA A 16 3.71 -53.69 48.84
N ALA A 17 2.74 -53.24 48.05
CA ALA A 17 2.96 -52.88 46.66
C ALA A 17 4.00 -51.75 46.60
N VAL A 18 5.16 -52.05 46.02
CA VAL A 18 6.15 -51.04 45.67
C VAL A 18 5.48 -50.07 44.69
N PRO A 19 5.50 -48.74 44.93
CA PRO A 19 4.88 -47.78 44.02
C PRO A 19 5.53 -47.83 42.63
N PRO A 20 4.78 -47.58 41.56
CA PRO A 20 5.29 -47.64 40.20
C PRO A 20 6.41 -46.61 40.03
N HIS A 21 7.50 -47.07 39.39
CA HIS A 21 8.73 -46.34 39.11
C HIS A 21 8.54 -44.84 38.83
N THR A 22 9.18 -44.01 39.64
CA THR A 22 9.43 -42.60 39.33
C THR A 22 10.33 -42.52 38.11
N GLN A 23 9.76 -42.43 36.91
CA GLN A 23 10.52 -42.02 35.73
C GLN A 23 10.94 -40.56 35.96
N LYS A 24 12.22 -40.33 36.28
CA LYS A 24 12.79 -38.98 36.30
C LYS A 24 12.67 -38.43 34.88
N ILE A 25 11.69 -37.56 34.66
CA ILE A 25 11.56 -36.81 33.41
C ILE A 25 12.81 -35.94 33.33
N ASP A 26 13.67 -36.22 32.35
CA ASP A 26 14.88 -35.45 32.10
C ASP A 26 14.50 -34.17 31.36
N ILE A 27 14.11 -33.15 32.13
CA ILE A 27 13.59 -31.86 31.66
C ILE A 27 14.58 -31.20 30.69
N ALA A 28 15.89 -31.43 30.87
CA ALA A 28 16.94 -30.87 30.04
C ALA A 28 16.80 -31.28 28.55
N LYS A 29 16.33 -32.50 28.29
CA LYS A 29 16.09 -32.98 26.92
C LYS A 29 14.95 -32.24 26.22
N TYR A 30 13.96 -31.77 26.98
CA TYR A 30 12.81 -31.04 26.44
C TYR A 30 13.08 -29.54 26.29
N THR A 31 14.03 -28.98 27.04
CA THR A 31 14.41 -27.56 26.95
C THR A 31 15.47 -27.28 25.89
N HIS A 32 16.27 -28.28 25.49
CA HIS A 32 17.32 -28.12 24.48
C HIS A 32 16.79 -27.59 23.13
N PRO A 33 15.68 -28.10 22.56
CA PRO A 33 15.14 -27.60 21.30
C PRO A 33 14.62 -26.16 21.39
N LEU A 34 14.20 -25.70 22.58
CA LEU A 34 13.73 -24.33 22.79
C LEU A 34 14.91 -23.35 22.85
N ALA A 35 16.03 -23.74 23.45
CA ALA A 35 17.23 -22.93 23.52
C ALA A 35 17.81 -22.66 22.11
N GLU A 36 17.88 -23.68 21.27
CA GLU A 36 18.34 -23.55 19.88
C GLU A 36 17.45 -22.61 19.06
N ARG A 37 16.12 -22.74 19.19
CA ARG A 37 15.17 -21.83 18.54
C ARG A 37 15.30 -20.39 19.03
N LEU A 38 15.56 -20.18 20.31
CA LEU A 38 15.75 -18.85 20.89
C LEU A 38 17.04 -18.21 20.36
N GLU A 39 18.11 -18.99 20.20
CA GLU A 39 19.37 -18.54 19.64
C GLU A 39 19.19 -18.07 18.19
N ILE A 40 18.48 -18.84 17.36
CA ILE A 40 18.15 -18.47 15.98
C ILE A 40 17.36 -17.16 15.92
N VAL A 41 16.30 -17.03 16.71
CA VAL A 41 15.47 -15.80 16.74
C VAL A 41 16.29 -14.61 17.23
N SER A 42 17.20 -14.81 18.19
CA SER A 42 18.08 -13.76 18.68
C SER A 42 19.08 -13.29 17.62
N ALA A 43 19.57 -14.20 16.77
CA ALA A 43 20.45 -13.87 15.66
C ALA A 43 19.71 -13.04 14.60
N ASP A 44 18.50 -13.43 14.23
CA ASP A 44 17.65 -12.67 13.28
C ASP A 44 17.33 -11.26 13.78
N LEU A 45 17.05 -11.10 15.08
CA LEU A 45 16.82 -9.78 15.69
C LEU A 45 18.06 -8.88 15.64
N ARG A 46 19.27 -9.45 15.78
CA ARG A 46 20.52 -8.68 15.63
C ARG A 46 20.70 -8.22 14.18
N VAL A 47 20.47 -9.10 13.21
CA VAL A 47 20.54 -8.76 11.77
C VAL A 47 19.52 -7.69 11.41
N LEU A 48 18.30 -7.75 11.97
CA LEU A 48 17.27 -6.74 11.75
C LEU A 48 17.67 -5.38 12.33
N ARG A 49 18.27 -5.34 13.54
CA ARG A 49 18.79 -4.10 14.13
C ARG A 49 19.91 -3.48 13.31
N ASP A 50 20.83 -4.29 12.79
CA ASP A 50 21.95 -3.77 11.99
C ASP A 50 21.50 -3.24 10.61
N LYS A 51 20.32 -3.67 10.13
CA LYS A 51 19.68 -3.16 8.92
C LYS A 51 18.75 -1.97 9.16
N GLU A 52 18.48 -1.61 10.40
CA GLU A 52 17.66 -0.45 10.72
C GLU A 52 18.49 0.83 10.52
N PRO A 53 18.14 1.72 9.57
CA PRO A 53 18.82 3.00 9.45
C PRO A 53 18.63 3.79 10.76
N PRO A 54 19.63 4.57 11.19
CA PRO A 54 19.56 5.27 12.46
C PRO A 54 18.27 6.10 12.52
N ILE A 55 17.44 5.79 13.52
CA ILE A 55 16.25 6.56 13.87
C ILE A 55 16.72 8.00 14.09
N GLN A 56 16.36 8.87 13.15
CA GLN A 56 16.64 10.30 13.24
C GLN A 56 15.91 10.83 14.47
N THR A 57 16.66 11.10 15.54
CA THR A 57 16.20 11.97 16.62
C THR A 57 15.74 13.30 16.05
N PRO A 58 14.66 13.93 16.56
CA PRO A 58 14.23 15.24 16.08
C PRO A 58 15.36 16.25 16.26
N THR A 59 15.97 16.62 15.13
CA THR A 59 17.08 17.57 15.05
C THR A 59 16.63 18.89 15.66
N ALA A 60 17.40 19.40 16.64
CA ALA A 60 17.20 20.73 17.21
C ALA A 60 17.09 21.77 16.06
N PRO A 61 16.26 22.82 16.22
CA PRO A 61 16.11 23.86 15.20
C PRO A 61 17.47 24.50 14.91
N SER A 62 18.08 24.11 13.79
CA SER A 62 19.33 24.69 13.31
C SER A 62 19.04 26.08 12.74
N LEU A 63 19.95 27.03 12.94
CA LEU A 63 19.88 28.37 12.37
C LEU A 63 19.71 28.32 10.83
N ASP A 64 20.32 27.33 10.18
CA ASP A 64 20.18 27.09 8.73
C ASP A 64 18.76 26.65 8.35
N ALA A 65 18.10 25.87 9.22
CA ALA A 65 16.72 25.45 9.01
C ALA A 65 15.75 26.63 9.18
N GLU A 66 16.01 27.52 10.15
CA GLU A 66 15.21 28.74 10.31
C GLU A 66 15.38 29.68 9.11
N LEU A 67 16.60 29.85 8.60
CA LEU A 67 16.86 30.66 7.41
C LEU A 67 16.13 30.11 6.18
N ALA A 68 16.17 28.79 5.99
CA ALA A 68 15.44 28.12 4.92
C ALA A 68 13.91 28.33 5.04
N VAL A 69 13.36 28.26 6.26
CA VAL A 69 11.94 28.54 6.49
C VAL A 69 11.58 30.01 6.19
N VAL A 70 12.47 30.95 6.49
CA VAL A 70 12.29 32.37 6.15
C VAL A 70 12.30 32.59 4.64
N GLU A 71 13.20 31.93 3.90
CA GLU A 71 13.24 32.00 2.44
C GLU A 71 11.98 31.42 1.80
N VAL A 72 11.50 30.28 2.30
CA VAL A 72 10.25 29.66 1.86
C VAL A 72 9.06 30.60 2.11
N LYS A 73 8.97 31.22 3.30
CA LYS A 73 7.91 32.20 3.61
C LYS A 73 7.95 33.39 2.65
N LYS A 74 9.14 33.91 2.34
CA LYS A 74 9.33 35.02 1.40
C LYS A 74 8.92 34.63 -0.03
N ALA A 75 9.23 33.40 -0.45
CA ALA A 75 8.81 32.88 -1.75
C ALA A 75 7.28 32.76 -1.84
N LEU A 76 6.62 32.23 -0.81
CA LEU A 76 5.17 32.10 -0.75
C LEU A 76 4.45 33.46 -0.82
N GLN A 77 4.93 34.48 -0.11
CA GLN A 77 4.36 35.83 -0.20
C GLN A 77 4.45 36.44 -1.61
N LYS A 78 5.55 36.18 -2.35
CA LYS A 78 5.68 36.64 -3.74
C LYS A 78 4.67 35.95 -4.66
N ILE A 79 4.44 34.65 -4.45
CA ILE A 79 3.45 33.88 -5.21
C ILE A 79 2.05 34.41 -4.94
N GLU A 80 1.69 34.61 -3.66
CA GLU A 80 0.38 35.12 -3.26
C GLU A 80 0.09 36.49 -3.87
N LYS A 81 1.08 37.40 -3.85
CA LYS A 81 0.97 38.71 -4.50
C LYS A 81 0.79 38.59 -6.02
N GLY A 82 1.58 37.74 -6.69
CA GLY A 82 1.45 37.52 -8.13
C GLY A 82 0.09 36.93 -8.52
N VAL A 83 -0.46 36.03 -7.71
CA VAL A 83 -1.80 35.46 -7.91
C VAL A 83 -2.89 36.53 -7.72
N ALA A 84 -2.76 37.39 -6.72
CA ALA A 84 -3.69 38.51 -6.52
C ALA A 84 -3.68 39.52 -7.68
N ASP A 85 -2.50 39.82 -8.23
CA ASP A 85 -2.36 40.73 -9.37
C ASP A 85 -2.97 40.13 -10.66
N LEU A 86 -2.81 38.82 -10.87
CA LEU A 86 -3.47 38.10 -11.99
C LEU A 86 -5.00 38.09 -11.85
N GLY A 87 -5.53 37.98 -10.63
CA GLY A 87 -6.98 38.01 -10.37
C GLY A 87 -7.65 39.35 -10.65
N LYS A 88 -6.90 40.46 -10.71
CA LYS A 88 -7.43 41.80 -11.03
C LYS A 88 -7.40 42.15 -12.51
N ALA A 89 -6.71 41.35 -13.33
CA ALA A 89 -6.60 41.59 -14.78
C ALA A 89 -7.74 40.97 -15.62
N GLU A 90 -8.70 40.25 -15.01
CA GLU A 90 -9.75 39.53 -15.73
C GLU A 90 -11.16 40.04 -15.38
N ARG A 91 -11.50 41.22 -15.90
CA ARG A 91 -12.89 41.56 -16.28
C ARG A 91 -12.90 42.49 -17.51
N PRO A 92 -12.98 41.96 -18.73
CA PRO A 92 -13.59 42.72 -19.81
C PRO A 92 -15.13 42.73 -19.64
N PRO A 93 -15.83 43.81 -20.05
CA PRO A 93 -17.29 43.87 -19.98
C PRO A 93 -17.90 42.78 -20.86
N GLN A 94 -18.89 42.12 -20.29
CA GLN A 94 -19.77 41.13 -20.91
C GLN A 94 -20.31 41.67 -22.24
N GLN A 95 -19.74 41.21 -23.36
CA GLN A 95 -20.29 41.37 -24.71
C GLN A 95 -20.54 40.00 -25.31
N GLU A 96 -21.65 39.93 -26.05
CA GLU A 96 -22.39 38.76 -26.46
C GLU A 96 -21.57 37.67 -27.16
N GLN A 97 -21.95 36.42 -26.88
CA GLN A 97 -21.33 35.19 -27.38
C GLN A 97 -21.57 35.03 -28.89
N GLY A 98 -20.71 35.63 -29.71
CA GLY A 98 -20.51 35.22 -31.10
C GLY A 98 -19.52 34.04 -31.22
N PRO A 99 -19.46 33.34 -32.37
CA PRO A 99 -18.47 32.29 -32.62
C PRO A 99 -17.06 32.84 -32.43
N LYS A 100 -16.25 32.14 -31.62
CA LYS A 100 -14.87 32.53 -31.30
C LYS A 100 -14.08 32.77 -32.59
N THR A 101 -13.52 33.97 -32.72
CA THR A 101 -12.75 34.35 -33.90
C THR A 101 -11.37 33.69 -33.89
N PHE A 102 -10.78 33.47 -35.07
CA PHE A 102 -9.44 32.88 -35.22
C PHE A 102 -8.38 33.66 -34.43
N ALA A 103 -8.51 34.98 -34.36
CA ALA A 103 -7.62 35.84 -33.57
C ALA A 103 -7.70 35.52 -32.07
N GLN A 104 -8.89 35.24 -31.54
CA GLN A 104 -9.10 34.87 -30.14
C GLN A 104 -8.53 33.49 -29.81
N VAL A 105 -8.54 32.55 -30.76
CA VAL A 105 -7.89 31.24 -30.59
C VAL A 105 -6.37 31.39 -30.61
N ALA A 106 -5.83 32.20 -31.53
CA ALA A 106 -4.39 32.41 -31.67
C ALA A 106 -3.77 33.16 -30.48
N SER A 107 -4.52 34.04 -29.83
CA SER A 107 -4.06 34.81 -28.67
C SER A 107 -4.11 34.05 -27.34
N THR A 108 -4.70 32.84 -27.30
CA THR A 108 -4.65 32.04 -26.08
C THR A 108 -3.23 31.55 -25.81
N PRO A 109 -2.61 31.93 -24.67
CA PRO A 109 -1.29 31.42 -24.32
C PRO A 109 -1.38 29.90 -24.14
N LYS A 110 -0.62 29.17 -24.96
CA LYS A 110 -0.56 27.71 -24.94
C LYS A 110 -0.14 27.26 -23.55
N THR A 111 -1.09 26.77 -22.76
CA THR A 111 -0.83 26.30 -21.40
C THR A 111 0.25 25.23 -21.46
N PRO A 112 1.35 25.33 -20.68
CA PRO A 112 2.37 24.30 -20.68
C PRO A 112 1.73 22.99 -20.25
N ILE A 113 1.75 22.01 -21.15
CA ILE A 113 1.33 20.64 -20.86
C ILE A 113 2.35 20.11 -19.87
N ILE A 114 2.05 20.21 -18.58
CA ILE A 114 2.84 19.55 -17.54
C ILE A 114 2.71 18.05 -17.85
N PRO A 115 3.79 17.33 -18.19
CA PRO A 115 3.70 15.90 -18.41
C PRO A 115 3.24 15.26 -17.10
N ALA A 116 2.08 14.61 -17.13
CA ALA A 116 1.54 13.87 -15.99
C ALA A 116 2.64 12.95 -15.43
N LYS A 117 2.85 13.02 -14.12
CA LYS A 117 4.02 12.56 -13.34
C LYS A 117 4.23 11.03 -13.28
N GLY A 118 4.12 10.32 -14.40
CA GLY A 118 4.37 8.88 -14.49
C GLY A 118 4.19 8.32 -15.91
N PRO A 119 4.72 7.12 -16.20
CA PRO A 119 4.53 6.47 -17.50
C PRO A 119 3.05 6.20 -17.73
N ASN A 120 2.51 6.84 -18.76
CA ASN A 120 1.14 6.61 -19.20
C ASN A 120 1.15 5.46 -20.21
N HIS A 121 0.85 4.24 -19.75
CA HIS A 121 0.76 3.10 -20.64
C HIS A 121 -0.52 3.19 -21.46
N THR A 122 -0.40 2.95 -22.77
CA THR A 122 -1.55 2.91 -23.69
C THR A 122 -1.72 1.50 -24.22
N LEU A 123 -2.91 0.93 -24.02
CA LEU A 123 -3.28 -0.38 -24.55
C LEU A 123 -4.28 -0.20 -25.68
N ILE A 124 -4.07 -0.92 -26.79
CA ILE A 124 -5.02 -0.97 -27.89
C ILE A 124 -5.66 -2.35 -27.89
N VAL A 125 -6.96 -2.39 -27.64
CA VAL A 125 -7.73 -3.62 -27.60
C VAL A 125 -8.62 -3.66 -28.84
N SER A 126 -8.51 -4.74 -29.61
CA SER A 126 -9.34 -4.99 -30.79
C SER A 126 -10.12 -6.27 -30.61
N SER A 127 -11.36 -6.30 -31.09
CA SER A 127 -12.05 -7.58 -31.23
C SER A 127 -11.63 -8.33 -32.48
N ILE A 128 -11.62 -9.65 -32.39
CA ILE A 128 -11.51 -10.56 -33.55
C ILE A 128 -12.84 -10.75 -34.28
N ASN A 129 -13.96 -10.43 -33.63
CA ASN A 129 -15.29 -10.62 -34.21
C ASN A 129 -15.68 -9.39 -35.04
N PRO A 130 -15.94 -9.55 -36.36
CA PRO A 130 -16.21 -8.43 -37.26
C PRO A 130 -17.54 -7.71 -36.97
N GLN A 131 -18.48 -8.37 -36.28
CA GLN A 131 -19.78 -7.80 -35.92
C GLN A 131 -19.73 -6.93 -34.66
N HIS A 132 -18.65 -6.97 -33.87
CA HIS A 132 -18.58 -6.15 -32.67
C HIS A 132 -18.43 -4.67 -33.03
N THR A 133 -19.03 -3.81 -32.23
CA THR A 133 -18.77 -2.37 -32.26
C THR A 133 -17.76 -2.01 -31.17
N GLY A 134 -17.24 -0.78 -31.19
CA GLY A 134 -16.37 -0.29 -30.12
C GLY A 134 -17.04 -0.35 -28.73
N ASP A 135 -18.37 -0.21 -28.67
CA ASP A 135 -19.15 -0.35 -27.43
C ASP A 135 -19.13 -1.77 -26.89
N ASN A 136 -19.38 -2.76 -27.76
CA ASN A 136 -19.33 -4.17 -27.35
C ASN A 136 -17.94 -4.56 -26.83
N VAL A 137 -16.88 -3.97 -27.39
CA VAL A 137 -15.51 -4.17 -26.90
C VAL A 137 -15.33 -3.55 -25.52
N ILE A 138 -15.83 -2.33 -25.29
CA ILE A 138 -15.77 -1.67 -23.98
C ILE A 138 -16.51 -2.47 -22.90
N GLU A 139 -17.72 -2.95 -23.19
CA GLU A 139 -18.50 -3.76 -22.25
C GLU A 139 -17.76 -5.04 -21.86
N ARG A 140 -17.25 -5.78 -22.84
CA ARG A 140 -16.46 -6.99 -22.57
C ARG A 140 -15.20 -6.72 -21.74
N ILE A 141 -14.53 -5.59 -21.97
CA ILE A 141 -13.36 -5.19 -21.17
C ILE A 141 -13.80 -4.95 -19.71
N LYS A 142 -14.94 -4.29 -19.48
CA LYS A 142 -15.47 -4.05 -18.13
C LYS A 142 -15.87 -5.35 -17.43
N ASP A 143 -16.46 -6.28 -18.16
CA ASP A 143 -16.88 -7.58 -17.60
C ASP A 143 -15.68 -8.49 -17.29
N ALA A 144 -14.63 -8.41 -18.11
CA ALA A 144 -13.43 -9.24 -17.94
C ALA A 144 -12.43 -8.69 -16.91
N LEU A 145 -12.47 -7.39 -16.61
CA LEU A 145 -11.52 -6.73 -15.71
C LEU A 145 -12.20 -6.29 -14.41
N ASP A 146 -11.84 -6.95 -13.32
CA ASP A 146 -12.13 -6.41 -11.98
C ASP A 146 -11.06 -5.37 -11.59
N LEU A 147 -11.32 -4.12 -11.96
CA LEU A 147 -10.44 -2.99 -11.63
C LEU A 147 -10.37 -2.72 -10.12
N LYS A 148 -11.39 -3.14 -9.34
CA LYS A 148 -11.41 -2.93 -7.89
C LYS A 148 -10.52 -3.93 -7.17
N ALA A 149 -10.59 -5.21 -7.56
CA ALA A 149 -9.74 -6.24 -6.97
C ALA A 149 -8.27 -6.12 -7.39
N THR A 150 -8.01 -5.77 -8.66
CA THR A 150 -6.65 -5.71 -9.22
C THR A 150 -5.91 -4.41 -8.92
N GLY A 151 -6.62 -3.34 -8.53
CA GLY A 151 -6.05 -2.00 -8.34
C GLY A 151 -5.64 -1.31 -9.64
N ALA A 152 -5.94 -1.90 -10.81
CA ALA A 152 -5.65 -1.31 -12.10
C ALA A 152 -6.50 -0.06 -12.36
N ARG A 153 -5.90 1.00 -12.89
CA ARG A 153 -6.57 2.28 -13.15
C ARG A 153 -6.54 2.66 -14.62
N VAL A 154 -7.72 2.93 -15.17
CA VAL A 154 -7.90 3.44 -16.54
C VAL A 154 -8.29 4.91 -16.47
N ASN A 155 -7.43 5.79 -16.98
CA ASN A 155 -7.63 7.24 -16.96
C ASN A 155 -8.59 7.69 -18.08
N ALA A 156 -8.48 7.09 -19.26
CA ALA A 156 -9.30 7.46 -20.40
C ALA A 156 -9.53 6.27 -21.32
N VAL A 157 -10.72 6.23 -21.91
CA VAL A 157 -11.13 5.24 -22.92
C VAL A 157 -11.54 6.01 -24.17
N ARG A 158 -10.97 5.64 -25.33
CA ARG A 158 -11.34 6.23 -26.62
C ARG A 158 -11.70 5.14 -27.61
N LYS A 159 -12.87 5.26 -28.23
CA LYS A 159 -13.25 4.41 -29.37
C LYS A 159 -12.39 4.78 -30.58
N ALA A 160 -11.93 3.77 -31.30
CA ALA A 160 -11.22 3.91 -32.57
C ALA A 160 -11.96 3.15 -33.67
N ARG A 161 -11.52 3.34 -34.91
CA ARG A 161 -12.09 2.65 -36.07
C ARG A 161 -11.76 1.15 -36.02
N ASN A 162 -12.53 0.33 -36.73
CA ASN A 162 -12.28 -1.11 -36.93
C ASN A 162 -12.32 -1.95 -35.64
N GLN A 163 -13.38 -1.81 -34.83
CA GLN A 163 -13.54 -2.55 -33.57
C GLN A 163 -12.39 -2.36 -32.56
N LYS A 164 -11.72 -1.20 -32.61
CA LYS A 164 -10.59 -0.90 -31.71
C LYS A 164 -11.00 0.06 -30.61
N VAL A 165 -10.41 -0.14 -29.44
CA VAL A 165 -10.54 0.73 -28.27
C VAL A 165 -9.14 1.02 -27.75
N VAL A 166 -8.87 2.28 -27.46
CA VAL A 166 -7.61 2.73 -26.89
C VAL A 166 -7.86 3.04 -25.41
N LEU A 167 -7.12 2.36 -24.54
CA LEU A 167 -7.17 2.54 -23.09
C LEU A 167 -5.88 3.24 -22.64
N ARG A 168 -6.04 4.37 -21.95
CA ARG A 168 -4.94 5.03 -21.26
C ARG A 168 -4.95 4.58 -19.80
N CYS A 169 -3.92 3.84 -19.40
CA CYS A 169 -3.79 3.31 -18.06
C CYS A 169 -2.82 4.17 -17.24
N ALA A 170 -3.13 4.33 -15.95
CA ALA A 170 -2.18 4.86 -14.97
C ALA A 170 -1.39 3.72 -14.35
N SER A 171 -0.14 4.00 -13.98
CA SER A 171 0.65 3.13 -13.09
C SER A 171 0.20 3.30 -11.63
#